data_AF-A0A9R1UI15-F1
#
_entry.id   AF-A0A9R1UI15-F1
#
_cell.length_a   1.000
_cell.length_b   1.000
_cell.length_c   1.000
_cell.angle_alpha   90.00
_cell.angle_beta   90.00
_cell.angle_gamma   90.00
#
_symmetry.space_group_name_H-M   'P 1'
#
loop_
_entity.id
_entity.type
_entity.pdbx_description
1 polymer ?
#
loop_
_entity_poly.entity_id
_entity_poly.type
_entity_poly.pdbx_seq_one_letter_code
_entity_poly.pdbx_strand_id
1 'polypeptide(L)'
;MIIHAKKRPLLTMLEMVRLSVTRRVSIMHNVHESWDSLIFPTIIKKLETFGDHYRLWSVISSGGGVFETRSTYEYYCVDILWELLGISCVHAIASMFNQQKPEDFINSWFSIERFESSYDIFYNL
;
A
#
# COMPACT_ATOMS: atom_id res chain seq x y z
N MET A 1 14.07 -10.08 -14.74
CA MET A 1 13.12 -10.86 -15.58
C MET A 1 12.54 -10.02 -16.73
N ILE A 2 11.70 -9.00 -16.48
CA ILE A 2 11.06 -8.20 -17.54
C ILE A 2 12.08 -7.50 -18.47
N ILE A 3 13.14 -6.90 -17.92
CA ILE A 3 14.20 -6.26 -18.74
C ILE A 3 14.90 -7.25 -19.68
N HIS A 4 15.01 -8.53 -19.29
CA HIS A 4 15.62 -9.56 -20.13
C HIS A 4 14.66 -10.03 -21.22
N ALA A 5 13.35 -10.10 -20.93
CA ALA A 5 12.31 -10.43 -21.91
C ALA A 5 12.27 -9.41 -23.06
N LYS A 6 12.47 -8.11 -22.76
CA LYS A 6 12.50 -7.04 -23.79
C LYS A 6 13.60 -7.20 -24.84
N LYS A 7 14.60 -8.05 -24.59
CA LYS A 7 15.72 -8.35 -25.52
C LYS A 7 15.48 -9.62 -26.33
N ARG A 8 14.24 -10.11 -26.42
CA ARG A 8 13.87 -11.34 -27.14
C ARG A 8 12.89 -11.00 -28.27
N PRO A 9 12.75 -11.87 -29.29
CA PRO A 9 11.71 -11.74 -30.30
C PRO A 9 10.32 -11.59 -29.67
N LEU A 10 9.39 -10.90 -30.34
CA LEU A 10 8.09 -10.50 -29.80
C LEU A 10 7.33 -11.68 -29.15
N LEU A 11 7.24 -12.82 -29.83
CA LEU A 11 6.53 -13.99 -29.32
C LEU A 11 7.15 -14.52 -28.02
N THR A 12 8.48 -14.65 -27.98
CA THR A 12 9.21 -15.07 -26.78
C THR A 12 9.09 -14.05 -25.65
N MET A 13 9.12 -12.75 -25.96
CA MET A 13 8.92 -11.70 -24.97
C MET A 13 7.53 -11.80 -24.32
N LEU A 14 6.48 -11.94 -25.12
CA LEU A 14 5.11 -12.07 -24.63
C LEU A 14 4.94 -13.32 -23.76
N GLU A 15 5.50 -14.45 -24.20
CA GLU A 15 5.44 -15.69 -23.41
C GLU A 15 6.18 -15.57 -22.08
N MET A 16 7.37 -14.94 -22.08
CA MET A 16 8.11 -14.69 -20.83
C MET A 16 7.34 -13.76 -19.89
N VAL A 17 6.65 -12.73 -20.41
CA VAL A 17 5.81 -11.83 -19.59
C VAL A 17 4.61 -12.59 -19.04
N ARG A 18 3.91 -13.39 -19.85
CA ARG A 18 2.80 -14.23 -19.42
C ARG A 18 3.21 -15.15 -18.28
N LEU A 19 4.27 -15.93 -18.45
CA LEU A 19 4.82 -16.82 -17.42
C LEU A 19 5.24 -16.05 -16.15
N SER A 20 5.83 -14.87 -16.31
CA SER A 20 6.22 -14.00 -15.20
C SER A 20 5.03 -13.57 -14.36
N VAL A 21 3.93 -13.16 -15.01
CA VAL A 21 2.70 -12.71 -14.35
C VAL A 21 1.99 -13.90 -13.70
N THR A 22 1.77 -15.00 -14.43
CA THR A 22 1.14 -16.21 -13.90
C THR A 22 1.89 -16.77 -12.69
N ARG A 23 3.23 -16.82 -12.74
CA ARG A 23 4.04 -17.26 -11.60
C ARG A 23 3.85 -16.34 -10.39
N ARG A 24 3.84 -15.03 -10.59
CA ARG A 24 3.64 -14.06 -9.50
C ARG A 24 2.26 -14.19 -8.86
N VAL A 25 1.21 -14.33 -9.68
CA VAL A 25 -0.16 -14.57 -9.23
C VAL A 25 -0.18 -15.83 -8.36
N SER A 26 0.32 -16.97 -8.86
CA SER A 26 0.35 -18.23 -8.10
C SER A 26 1.14 -18.13 -6.78
N ILE A 27 2.33 -17.53 -6.79
CA ILE A 27 3.12 -17.35 -5.56
C ILE A 27 2.37 -16.51 -4.55
N MET A 28 1.79 -15.39 -4.98
CA MET A 28 1.11 -14.47 -4.07
C MET A 28 -0.16 -15.09 -3.50
N HIS A 29 -0.89 -15.89 -4.29
CA HIS A 29 -2.03 -16.66 -3.80
C HIS A 29 -1.63 -17.61 -2.67
N ASN A 30 -0.56 -18.39 -2.84
CA ASN A 30 -0.07 -19.29 -1.79
C ASN A 30 0.43 -18.52 -0.55
N VAL A 31 1.06 -17.36 -0.74
CA VAL A 31 1.49 -16.50 0.39
C VAL A 31 0.28 -15.96 1.15
N HIS A 32 -0.78 -15.59 0.44
CA HIS A 32 -2.00 -15.06 1.02
C HIS A 32 -2.68 -16.05 1.98
N GLU A 33 -2.64 -17.35 1.70
CA GLU A 33 -3.18 -18.38 2.60
C GLU A 33 -2.55 -18.36 4.01
N SER A 34 -1.36 -17.78 4.16
CA SER A 34 -0.69 -17.63 5.46
C SER A 34 -1.05 -16.35 6.22
N TRP A 35 -1.92 -15.49 5.66
CA TRP A 35 -2.28 -14.21 6.27
C TRP A 35 -3.47 -14.38 7.21
N ASP A 36 -3.26 -14.10 8.50
CA ASP A 36 -4.30 -14.17 9.54
C ASP A 36 -5.03 -12.83 9.75
N SER A 37 -4.68 -11.79 9.00
CA SER A 37 -5.19 -10.42 9.16
C SER A 37 -6.18 -10.05 8.05
N LEU A 38 -7.17 -9.21 8.37
CA LEU A 38 -8.15 -8.70 7.40
C LEU A 38 -7.56 -7.72 6.36
N ILE A 39 -6.35 -7.23 6.62
CA ILE A 39 -5.59 -6.28 5.80
C ILE A 39 -4.22 -6.87 5.51
N PHE A 40 -3.59 -6.51 4.39
CA PHE A 40 -2.25 -7.00 4.05
C PHE A 40 -1.23 -6.75 5.16
N PRO A 41 -0.47 -7.78 5.60
CA PRO A 41 0.55 -7.64 6.65
C PRO A 41 1.63 -6.59 6.33
N THR A 42 1.93 -6.39 5.05
CA THR A 42 2.90 -5.37 4.61
C THR A 42 2.40 -3.96 4.91
N ILE A 43 1.09 -3.74 4.83
CA ILE A 43 0.48 -2.44 5.11
C ILE A 43 0.49 -2.17 6.61
N ILE A 44 0.10 -3.17 7.41
CA ILE A 44 0.15 -3.13 8.87
C ILE A 44 1.58 -2.81 9.33
N LYS A 45 2.57 -3.58 8.88
CA LYS A 45 3.98 -3.38 9.25
C LYS A 45 4.51 -2.00 8.89
N LYS A 46 4.08 -1.45 7.74
CA LYS A 46 4.51 -0.12 7.32
C LYS A 46 3.83 0.98 8.18
N LEU A 47 2.57 0.79 8.57
CA LEU A 47 1.92 1.66 9.56
C LEU A 47 2.61 1.61 10.91
N GLU A 48 2.98 0.43 11.41
CA GLU A 48 3.75 0.28 12.66
C GLU A 48 5.10 1.00 12.59
N THR A 49 5.83 0.82 11.50
CA THR A 49 7.15 1.46 11.28
C THR A 49 7.06 2.99 11.35
N PHE A 50 6.02 3.57 10.73
CA PHE A 50 5.77 5.00 10.81
C PHE A 50 5.11 5.42 12.15
N GLY A 51 4.40 4.50 12.78
CA GLY A 51 3.90 4.53 14.15
C GLY A 51 4.97 4.89 15.18
N ASP A 52 6.19 4.41 14.99
CA ASP A 52 7.28 4.75 15.93
C ASP A 52 7.76 6.20 15.78
N HIS A 53 7.64 6.76 14.58
CA HIS A 53 8.21 8.07 14.24
C HIS A 53 7.19 9.21 14.27
N TYR A 54 5.88 8.92 14.22
CA TYR A 54 4.87 9.99 14.17
C TYR A 54 4.88 10.87 15.42
N ARG A 55 5.26 10.34 16.59
CA ARG A 55 5.31 11.08 17.85
C ARG A 55 6.31 12.24 17.85
N LEU A 56 7.24 12.23 16.89
CA LEU A 56 8.20 13.32 16.68
C LEU A 56 7.58 14.52 15.94
N TRP A 57 6.35 14.39 15.45
CA TRP A 57 5.65 15.39 14.65
C TRP A 57 4.43 15.91 15.39
N SER A 58 4.37 17.23 15.55
CA SER A 58 3.17 17.95 15.94
C SER A 58 2.29 18.20 14.72
N VAL A 59 0.97 18.15 14.87
CA VAL A 59 0.02 18.30 13.76
C VAL A 59 -0.94 19.44 14.06
N ILE A 60 -1.10 20.33 13.10
CA ILE A 60 -2.04 21.46 13.14
C ILE A 60 -3.00 21.29 11.96
N SER A 61 -4.30 21.28 12.23
CA SER A 61 -5.31 21.22 11.17
C SER A 61 -5.57 22.61 10.59
N SER A 62 -5.50 22.71 9.26
CA SER A 62 -5.87 23.93 8.52
C SER A 62 -7.32 23.88 8.02
N GLY A 63 -8.05 22.79 8.30
CA GLY A 63 -9.39 22.51 7.76
C GLY A 63 -9.35 21.85 6.38
N GLY A 64 -10.49 21.27 5.97
CA GLY A 64 -10.65 20.68 4.63
C GLY A 64 -9.79 19.44 4.34
N GLY A 65 -9.33 18.73 5.36
CA GLY A 65 -8.44 17.57 5.17
C GLY A 65 -6.96 17.92 4.98
N VAL A 66 -6.58 19.18 5.22
CA VAL A 66 -5.19 19.67 5.11
C VAL A 66 -4.58 19.93 6.48
N PHE A 67 -3.33 19.51 6.64
CA PHE A 67 -2.59 19.54 7.91
C PHE A 67 -1.18 20.08 7.73
N GLU A 68 -0.74 20.93 8.65
CA GLU A 68 0.67 21.22 8.83
C GLU A 68 1.26 20.27 9.87
N THR A 69 2.23 19.46 9.46
CA THR A 69 3.02 18.62 10.36
C THR A 69 4.36 19.29 10.62
N ARG A 70 4.73 19.46 11.89
CA ARG A 70 5.93 20.18 12.30
C ARG A 70 6.79 19.38 13.27
N SER A 71 8.09 19.39 13.01
CA SER A 71 9.17 18.95 13.90
C SER A 71 9.97 20.18 14.35
N THR A 72 11.00 20.00 15.18
CA THR A 72 11.81 21.10 15.75
C THR A 72 12.39 22.04 14.68
N TYR A 73 12.74 21.50 13.50
CA TYR A 73 13.42 22.25 12.44
C TYR A 73 12.71 22.20 11.07
N GLU A 74 11.61 21.45 10.96
CA GLU A 74 10.97 21.15 9.68
C GLU A 74 9.45 21.29 9.79
N TYR A 75 8.82 21.68 8.70
CA TYR A 75 7.37 21.68 8.57
C TYR A 75 6.97 21.23 7.16
N TYR A 76 5.84 20.51 7.08
CA TYR A 76 5.28 20.02 5.83
C TYR A 76 3.78 20.23 5.83
N CYS A 77 3.24 20.64 4.69
CA CYS A 77 1.80 20.65 4.46
C CYS A 77 1.40 19.32 3.80
N VAL A 78 0.38 18.67 4.37
CA VAL A 78 -0.07 17.34 3.96
C VAL A 78 -1.57 17.37 3.73
N ASP A 79 -1.98 16.84 2.59
CA ASP A 79 -3.38 16.57 2.26
C ASP A 79 -3.65 15.06 2.39
N ILE A 80 -4.74 14.71 3.07
CA ILE A 80 -5.15 13.32 3.31
C ILE A 80 -6.02 12.77 2.15
N LEU A 81 -6.03 13.40 0.97
CA LEU A 81 -6.61 12.84 -0.27
C LEU A 81 -5.76 11.71 -0.91
N TRP A 82 -5.28 10.74 -0.12
CA TRP A 82 -4.26 9.75 -0.54
C TRP A 82 -4.82 8.41 -1.08
N GLU A 83 -6.09 8.37 -1.51
CA GLU A 83 -6.81 7.11 -1.80
C GLU A 83 -6.15 6.19 -2.86
N LEU A 84 -5.20 6.68 -3.68
CA LEU A 84 -4.74 5.94 -4.87
C LEU A 84 -3.24 5.66 -4.98
N LEU A 85 -2.36 6.24 -4.14
CA LEU A 85 -0.89 6.13 -4.33
C LEU A 85 -0.18 5.20 -3.34
N GLY A 86 -0.93 4.57 -2.43
CA GLY A 86 -0.37 3.73 -1.38
C GLY A 86 0.16 4.52 -0.20
N ILE A 87 0.52 3.77 0.85
CA ILE A 87 0.68 4.23 2.24
C ILE A 87 1.39 5.58 2.36
N SER A 88 0.69 6.46 3.07
CA SER A 88 1.08 7.78 3.54
C SER A 88 2.52 7.86 4.05
N CYS A 89 3.19 8.98 3.76
CA CYS A 89 4.45 9.32 4.41
C CYS A 89 4.25 9.47 5.93
N VAL A 90 5.35 9.49 6.70
CA VAL A 90 5.30 9.65 8.16
C VAL A 90 4.49 10.89 8.61
N HIS A 91 4.51 11.97 7.82
CA HIS A 91 3.74 13.19 8.08
C HIS A 91 2.22 12.98 7.94
N ALA A 92 1.79 12.31 6.88
CA ALA A 92 0.40 11.95 6.67
C ALA A 92 -0.08 10.97 7.75
N ILE A 93 0.77 10.02 8.16
CA ILE A 93 0.48 9.11 9.25
C ILE A 93 0.35 9.84 10.58
N ALA A 94 1.25 10.79 10.89
CA ALA A 94 1.11 11.65 12.05
C ALA A 94 -0.22 12.41 12.04
N SER A 95 -0.60 12.93 10.87
CA SER A 95 -1.88 13.64 10.69
C SER A 95 -3.10 12.74 10.91
N MET A 96 -3.02 11.47 10.50
CA MET A 96 -4.04 10.45 10.72
C MET A 96 -4.18 10.06 12.19
N PHE A 97 -3.06 9.69 12.83
CA PHE A 97 -3.03 9.28 14.25
C PHE A 97 -3.55 10.37 15.19
N ASN A 98 -3.43 11.66 14.80
CA ASN A 98 -3.97 12.78 15.58
C ASN A 98 -5.48 12.97 15.42
N GLN A 99 -6.12 12.38 14.41
CA GLN A 99 -7.57 12.52 14.16
C GLN A 99 -8.38 11.28 14.54
N GLN A 100 -7.96 10.11 14.08
CA GLN A 100 -8.67 8.84 14.22
C GLN A 100 -7.69 7.67 14.33
N LYS A 101 -8.22 6.44 14.42
CA LYS A 101 -7.35 5.26 14.38
C LYS A 101 -6.75 5.14 12.98
N PRO A 102 -5.46 4.77 12.84
CA PRO A 102 -4.80 4.63 11.54
C PRO A 102 -5.50 3.62 10.63
N GLU A 103 -6.08 2.59 11.22
CA GLU A 103 -6.82 1.53 10.55
C GLU A 103 -8.00 2.08 9.73
N ASP A 104 -8.66 3.13 10.24
CA ASP A 104 -9.82 3.76 9.59
C ASP A 104 -9.44 4.46 8.28
N PHE A 105 -8.17 4.81 8.10
CA PHE A 105 -7.67 5.43 6.89
C PHE A 105 -7.16 4.41 5.86
N ILE A 106 -7.06 3.12 6.21
CA ILE A 106 -6.59 2.12 5.26
C ILE A 106 -7.68 1.90 4.20
N ASN A 107 -7.34 2.18 2.95
CA ASN A 107 -8.27 1.98 1.84
C ASN A 107 -8.66 0.49 1.72
N SER A 108 -9.94 0.23 1.46
CA SER A 108 -10.51 -1.12 1.30
C SER A 108 -9.85 -1.94 0.19
N TRP A 109 -9.16 -1.32 -0.76
CA TRP A 109 -8.33 -2.01 -1.76
C TRP A 109 -7.17 -2.82 -1.15
N PHE A 110 -6.79 -2.56 0.11
CA PHE A 110 -5.80 -3.34 0.85
C PHE A 110 -6.40 -4.44 1.73
N SER A 111 -7.72 -4.66 1.64
CA SER A 111 -8.38 -5.76 2.34
C SER A 111 -8.11 -7.10 1.66
N ILE A 112 -8.13 -8.15 2.47
CA ILE A 112 -8.06 -9.54 2.01
C ILE A 112 -9.23 -9.88 1.08
N GLU A 113 -10.45 -9.50 1.45
CA GLU A 113 -11.65 -9.74 0.63
C GLU A 113 -11.48 -9.21 -0.80
N ARG A 114 -10.97 -7.98 -0.94
CA ARG A 114 -10.77 -7.36 -2.25
C ARG A 114 -9.64 -8.01 -3.03
N PHE A 115 -8.61 -8.49 -2.33
CA PHE A 115 -7.55 -9.29 -2.93
C PHE A 115 -8.11 -10.59 -3.48
N GLU A 116 -8.83 -11.38 -2.70
CA GLU A 116 -9.45 -12.64 -3.12
C GLU A 116 -10.33 -12.43 -4.36
N SER A 117 -11.20 -11.41 -4.31
CA SER A 117 -12.07 -11.02 -5.44
C SER A 117 -11.28 -10.71 -6.73
N SER A 118 -10.07 -10.17 -6.61
CA SER A 118 -9.21 -9.86 -7.77
C SER A 118 -8.58 -11.10 -8.40
N TYR A 119 -8.52 -12.21 -7.66
CA TYR A 119 -7.96 -13.48 -8.11
C TYR A 119 -9.00 -14.41 -8.73
N ASP A 120 -10.30 -14.17 -8.51
CA ASP A 120 -11.39 -14.96 -9.10
C ASP A 120 -11.26 -15.17 -10.61
N ILE A 121 -10.78 -14.15 -11.33
CA ILE A 121 -10.57 -14.18 -12.79
C ILE A 121 -9.60 -15.29 -13.21
N PHE A 122 -8.67 -15.70 -12.32
CA PHE A 122 -7.68 -16.72 -12.62
C PHE A 122 -8.13 -18.15 -12.27
N TYR A 123 -9.15 -18.31 -11.41
CA TYR A 123 -9.54 -19.61 -10.86
C TYR A 123 -10.97 -20.05 -11.17
N ASN A 124 -11.85 -19.14 -11.61
CA ASN A 124 -13.26 -19.43 -11.92
C ASN A 124 -13.56 -19.50 -13.43
N LEU A 125 -12.62 -20.03 -14.24
CA LEU A 125 -12.82 -20.32 -15.67
C LEU A 125 -13.14 -21.80 -15.92
#